data_AF-A0A8I3WLY9-F1
#
_entry.id   AF-A0A8I3WLY9-F1
#
_cell.length_a   1.000
_cell.length_b   1.000
_cell.length_c   1.000
_cell.angle_alpha   90.00
_cell.angle_beta   90.00
_cell.angle_gamma   90.00
#
_symmetry.space_group_name_H-M   'P 1'
#
loop_
_entity.id
_entity.type
_entity.pdbx_description
1 polymer ?
#
loop_
_entity_poly.entity_id
_entity_poly.type
_entity_poly.pdbx_seq_one_letter_code
_entity_poly.pdbx_strand_id
1 'polypeptide(L)' 'MKMQRTIVIRRDYLHYIRKHNRFEKRHKNMSVHLSPCFRDVQIGDIVTVESRLHLGPLSGNELVWGFVLELGSYR' A
#
# COMPACT_ATOMS: atom_id res chain seq x y z
N MET A 1 12.75 8.54 -3.09
CA MET A 1 11.57 8.82 -2.25
C MET A 1 11.59 10.30 -1.87
N LYS A 2 10.46 11.01 -1.92
CA LYS A 2 10.41 12.49 -1.71
C LYS A 2 9.91 12.91 -0.32
N MET A 3 9.29 12.00 0.46
CA MET A 3 8.80 12.25 1.82
C MET A 3 9.59 11.43 2.85
N GLN A 4 9.88 12.03 4.01
CA GLN A 4 10.54 11.34 5.11
C GLN A 4 9.56 10.34 5.75
N ARG A 5 9.97 9.07 5.89
CA ARG A 5 9.23 7.99 6.57
C ARG A 5 7.84 7.66 5.99
N THR A 6 7.52 8.11 4.78
CA THR A 6 6.25 7.80 4.11
C THR A 6 6.51 7.40 2.66
N ILE A 7 5.97 6.25 2.27
CA ILE A 7 6.00 5.76 0.89
C ILE A 7 4.61 5.76 0.28
N VAL A 8 4.57 5.94 -1.03
CA VAL A 8 3.35 5.75 -1.82
C VAL A 8 3.47 4.40 -2.50
N ILE A 9 2.57 3.48 -2.12
CA ILE A 9 2.50 2.14 -2.70
C ILE A 9 1.36 2.11 -3.72
N ARG A 10 1.58 1.45 -4.85
CA ARG A 10 0.55 1.15 -5.84
C ARG A 10 0.03 -0.27 -5.58
N ARG A 11 -1.26 -0.41 -5.28
CA ARG A 11 -1.93 -1.71 -5.25
C ARG A 11 -2.69 -1.90 -6.55
N ASP A 12 -2.18 -2.78 -7.40
CA ASP A 12 -2.88 -3.25 -8.59
C ASP A 12 -3.88 -4.34 -8.18
N TYR A 13 -5.12 -4.24 -8.67
CA TYR A 13 -6.15 -5.26 -8.49
C TYR A 13 -6.97 -5.43 -9.76
N LEU A 14 -7.47 -6.63 -9.97
CA LEU A 14 -8.35 -6.96 -11.08
C LEU A 14 -9.80 -6.80 -10.62
N HIS A 15 -10.53 -5.92 -11.29
CA HIS A 15 -11.95 -5.72 -11.05
C HIS A 15 -12.75 -6.49 -12.11
N TYR A 16 -13.60 -7.42 -11.68
CA TYR A 16 -14.42 -8.22 -12.58
C TYR A 16 -15.68 -7.48 -13.02
N ILE A 17 -15.87 -7.33 -14.34
CA ILE A 17 -17.06 -6.69 -14.92
C ILE A 17 -18.02 -7.77 -15.42
N ARG A 18 -19.11 -7.99 -14.66
CA ARG A 18 -20.12 -9.01 -14.94
C ARG A 18 -20.75 -8.90 -16.33
N LYS A 19 -21.01 -7.68 -16.83
CA LYS A 19 -21.67 -7.44 -18.12
C LYS A 19 -20.87 -7.95 -19.31
N HIS A 20 -19.53 -7.96 -19.20
CA HIS A 20 -18.64 -8.31 -20.31
C HIS A 20 -17.83 -9.59 -20.05
N ASN A 21 -18.01 -10.24 -18.90
CA ASN A 21 -17.23 -11.39 -18.46
C ASN A 21 -15.71 -11.16 -18.64
N ARG A 22 -15.24 -9.95 -18.29
CA ARG A 22 -13.85 -9.48 -18.47
C ARG A 22 -13.34 -8.87 -17.17
N PHE A 23 -12.02 -8.93 -16.97
CA PHE A 23 -11.34 -8.26 -15.87
C PHE A 23 -10.75 -6.93 -16.33
N GLU A 24 -10.96 -5.88 -15.55
CA GLU A 24 -10.35 -4.56 -15.73
C GLU A 24 -9.22 -4.38 -14.71
N LYS A 25 -8.03 -4.01 -15.17
CA LYS A 25 -6.93 -3.69 -14.26
C LYS A 25 -7.14 -2.29 -13.68
N ARG A 26 -7.21 -2.20 -12.36
CA ARG A 26 -7.29 -0.93 -11.62
C ARG A 26 -6.12 -0.83 -10.66
N HIS A 27 -5.75 0.41 -10.34
CA HIS A 27 -4.74 0.67 -9.31
C HIS A 27 -5.25 1.72 -8.33
N LYS A 28 -4.94 1.50 -7.05
CA LYS A 28 -5.11 2.52 -5.99
C LYS A 28 -3.76 2.84 -5.39
N ASN A 29 -3.51 4.12 -5.20
CA ASN A 29 -2.32 4.62 -4.52
C ASN A 29 -2.65 4.78 -3.04
N MET A 30 -1.80 4.27 -2.15
CA MET A 30 -1.92 4.47 -0.71
C MET A 30 -0.60 4.97 -0.15
N SER A 31 -0.68 5.97 0.72
CA SER A 31 0.44 6.41 1.55
C SER A 31 0.55 5.50 2.76
N VAL A 32 1.73 4.95 2.98
CA VAL A 32 2.04 4.02 4.07
C VAL A 32 3.23 4.55 4.85
N HIS A 33 3.20 4.37 6.17
CA HIS A 33 4.30 4.78 7.03
C HIS A 33 5.42 3.74 7.01
N LEU A 34 6.64 4.19 6.73
CA LEU A 34 7.83 3.37 6.87
C LEU A 34 8.37 3.47 8.29
N SER A 35 8.43 2.31 8.95
CA SER A 35 9.18 2.18 10.19
C SER A 35 10.68 2.45 9.92
N PRO A 36 11.37 3.18 10.81
CA PRO A 36 12.79 3.52 10.65
C PRO A 36 13.73 2.31 10.62
N CYS A 37 13.24 1.10 10.92
CA CYS A 37 14.00 -0.15 10.80
C CYS A 37 14.33 -0.51 9.34
N PHE A 38 13.54 -0.03 8.36
CA PHE A 38 13.75 -0.30 6.94
C PHE A 38 14.48 0.88 6.29
N ARG A 39 15.80 0.76 6.09
CA ARG A 39 16.64 1.83 5.52
C ARG A 39 16.91 1.65 4.02
N ASP A 40 16.82 0.42 3.52
CA ASP A 40 17.23 0.04 2.16
C ASP A 40 16.04 -0.34 1.27
N VAL A 41 15.00 0.51 1.22
CA VAL A 41 13.83 0.28 0.36
C VAL A 41 14.03 0.98 -0.99
N GLN A 42 13.93 0.22 -2.08
CA GLN A 42 14.03 0.72 -3.44
C GLN A 42 12.66 0.76 -4.14
N ILE A 43 12.60 1.51 -5.25
CA ILE A 43 11.40 1.60 -6.07
C ILE A 43 11.29 0.29 -6.86
N GLY A 44 10.20 -0.45 -6.66
CA GLY A 44 9.98 -1.75 -7.30
C GLY A 44 9.94 -2.91 -6.32
N ASP A 45 10.32 -2.69 -5.06
CA ASP A 45 10.22 -3.70 -4.02
C ASP A 45 8.75 -4.05 -3.73
N ILE A 46 8.51 -5.34 -3.52
CA ILE A 46 7.21 -5.85 -3.10
C ILE A 46 7.12 -5.70 -1.59
N VAL A 47 6.09 -5.01 -1.13
CA VAL A 47 5.89 -4.68 0.28
C VAL A 47 4.58 -5.27 0.76
N THR A 48 4.63 -6.07 1.82
CA THR A 48 3.44 -6.53 2.53
C THR A 48 3.04 -5.48 3.56
N VAL A 49 1.83 -4.96 3.41
CA VAL A 49 1.28 -3.96 4.33
C VAL A 49 0.15 -4.60 5.11
N GLU A 50 0.32 -4.67 6.41
CA GLU A 50 -0.72 -5.10 7.32
C GLU A 50 -1.51 -3.89 7.82
N SER A 51 -2.83 -4.04 7.86
CA SER A 51 -3.74 -3.01 8.40
C SER A 51 -3.81 -3.15 9.92
N ARG A 52 -3.28 -2.19 10.67
CA ARG A 52 -3.55 -2.10 12.11
C ARG A 52 -5.01 -1.63 12.35
N LEU A 53 -5.71 -2.32 13.25
CA LEU A 53 -7.07 -1.97 13.71
C LEU A 53 -7.15 -0.49 14.13
N HIS A 54 -8.15 0.22 13.60
CA HIS A 54 -8.37 1.65 13.79
C HIS A 54 -8.70 2.02 15.25
N LEU A 55 -8.11 3.11 15.74
CA LEU A 55 -8.67 3.94 16.81
C LEU A 55 -9.35 5.15 16.15
N GLY A 56 -10.68 5.07 15.95
CA GLY A 56 -11.58 6.22 15.68
C GLY A 56 -11.85 6.60 14.22
N PRO A 57 -12.99 7.27 13.94
CA PRO A 57 -13.39 7.66 12.58
C PRO A 57 -12.79 9.02 12.21
N LEU A 58 -12.24 9.17 11.00
CA LEU A 58 -11.84 10.47 10.46
C LEU A 58 -12.43 10.65 9.06
N SER A 59 -13.33 11.62 8.98
CA SER A 59 -13.83 12.20 7.75
C SER A 59 -12.67 12.74 6.90
N GLY A 60 -12.64 12.34 5.62
CA GLY A 60 -11.84 13.01 4.60
C GLY A 60 -10.36 12.65 4.60
N ASN A 61 -9.96 11.91 3.56
CA ASN A 61 -8.60 11.51 3.20
C ASN A 61 -8.01 10.42 4.10
N GLU A 62 -8.34 9.17 3.77
CA GLU A 62 -7.81 7.93 4.33
C GLU A 62 -6.27 7.89 4.30
N LEU A 63 -5.63 8.49 5.30
CA LEU A 63 -4.28 8.13 5.71
C LEU A 63 -4.41 6.79 6.44
N VAL A 64 -4.46 5.69 5.69
CA VAL A 64 -4.31 4.36 6.27
C VAL A 64 -2.88 4.26 6.77
N TRP A 65 -2.69 4.41 8.09
CA TRP A 65 -1.42 4.16 8.77
C TRP A 65 -1.11 2.66 8.76
N GLY A 66 -0.83 2.12 7.58
CA GLY A 66 -0.25 0.79 7.44
C GLY A 66 1.18 0.82 7.97
N PHE A 67 1.50 -0.10 8.86
CA PHE A 67 2.89 -0.40 9.16
C PHE A 67 3.37 -1.42 8.13
N VAL A 68 4.52 -1.16 7.51
CA VAL A 68 5.24 -2.19 6.75
C VAL A 68 5.83 -3.16 7.77
N LEU A 69 5.37 -4.41 7.77
CA LEU A 69 5.83 -5.45 8.70
C LEU A 69 6.95 -6.33 8.13
N GLU A 70 7.06 -6.45 6.80
CA GLU A 70 8.09 -7.27 6.19
C GLU A 70 8.40 -6.82 4.76
N LEU A 71 9.67 -6.54 4.47
CA LEU A 71 10.19 -6.57 3.10
C LEU A 71 10.58 -8.01 2.82
N GLY A 72 9.60 -8.81 2.42
CA GLY A 72 9.88 -10.14 1.88
C GLY A 72 10.66 -9.97 0.60
N SER A 73 11.99 -10.08 0.69
CA SER A 73 12.86 -10.24 -0.46
C SER A 73 12.55 -11.60 -1.08
N TYR A 74 11.51 -11.65 -1.91
CA TYR A 74 11.33 -12.74 -2.86
C TYR A 74 12.42 -12.56 -3.94
N ARG A 75 13.61 -13.07 -3.63
CA ARG A 75 14.53 -13.56 -4.65
C ARG A 75 14.03 -14.90 -5.17
#